data_AF-A0A2E6G231-F1
#
_entry.id   AF-A0A2E6G231-F1
#
_cell.length_a   1.000
_cell.length_b   1.000
_cell.length_c   1.000
_cell.angle_alpha   90.00
_cell.angle_beta   90.00
_cell.angle_gamma   90.00
#
_symmetry.space_group_name_H-M   'P 1'
#
loop_
_entity.id
_entity.type
_entity.pdbx_description
1 polymer ?
#
loop_
_entity_poly.entity_id
_entity_poly.type
_entity_poly.pdbx_seq_one_letter_code
_entity_poly.pdbx_strand_id
1 'polypeptide(L)' 'MESDQRRDLVERFLRRCVIYANESIRRKRKRGEDEETIAKWIVYRDFTEHAAEEVAAGDLDSWLEDGPVDFEPDDQDSGK' A
#
# COMPACT_ATOMS: atom_id res chain seq x y z
N MET A 1 -21.47 -1.93 4.52
CA MET A 1 -20.71 -0.86 3.84
C MET A 1 -20.65 -1.28 2.40
N GLU A 2 -20.91 -0.41 1.44
CA GLU A 2 -20.82 -0.79 0.02
C GLU A 2 -19.36 -1.06 -0.37
N SER A 3 -19.12 -1.91 -1.37
CA SER A 3 -17.76 -2.30 -1.79
C SER A 3 -16.87 -1.08 -2.09
N ASP A 4 -17.41 -0.11 -2.85
CA ASP A 4 -16.74 1.16 -3.15
C ASP A 4 -16.37 1.98 -1.90
N GLN A 5 -17.21 1.94 -0.86
CA GLN A 5 -16.92 2.63 0.40
C GLN A 5 -15.81 1.95 1.20
N ARG A 6 -15.74 0.60 1.15
CA ARG A 6 -14.63 -0.15 1.77
C ARG A 6 -13.32 0.14 1.05
N ARG A 7 -13.35 0.14 -0.30
CA ARG A 7 -12.21 0.48 -1.14
C ARG A 7 -11.68 1.88 -0.84
N ASP A 8 -12.52 2.91 -0.88
CA ASP A 8 -12.12 4.29 -0.55
C ASP A 8 -11.56 4.42 0.88
N LEU A 9 -12.14 3.71 1.85
CA LEU A 9 -11.65 3.72 3.22
C LEU A 9 -10.24 3.13 3.34
N VAL A 10 -10.01 1.96 2.73
CA VAL A 10 -8.73 1.25 2.79
C VAL A 10 -7.67 1.95 1.94
N GLU A 11 -8.00 2.40 0.73
CA GLU A 11 -7.10 3.20 -0.10
C GLU A 11 -6.61 4.43 0.67
N ARG A 12 -7.53 5.19 1.26
CA ARG A 12 -7.19 6.39 2.03
C ARG A 12 -6.32 6.07 3.24
N PHE A 13 -6.54 4.94 3.89
CA PHE A 13 -5.70 4.48 4.99
C PHE A 13 -4.27 4.17 4.49
N LEU A 14 -4.12 3.39 3.42
CA LEU A 14 -2.83 3.01 2.85
C LEU A 14 -2.06 4.25 2.36
N ARG A 15 -2.72 5.19 1.68
CA ARG A 15 -2.09 6.46 1.27
C ARG A 15 -1.58 7.28 2.46
N ARG A 16 -2.29 7.26 3.59
CA ARG A 16 -1.81 7.89 4.84
C ARG A 16 -0.60 7.15 5.42
N CYS A 17 -0.54 5.82 5.32
CA CYS A 17 0.63 5.04 5.69
C CYS A 17 1.85 5.40 4.82
N VAL A 18 1.69 5.60 3.51
CA VAL A 18 2.76 6.07 2.61
C VAL A 18 3.29 7.44 3.05
N ILE A 19 2.38 8.41 3.33
CA ILE A 19 2.76 9.73 3.84
C ILE A 19 3.52 9.61 5.17
N TYR A 20 3.04 8.77 6.08
CA TYR A 20 3.68 8.52 7.36
C TYR A 20 5.08 7.89 7.20
N ALA A 21 5.25 6.95 6.27
CA ALA A 21 6.54 6.35 5.96
C ALA A 21 7.52 7.40 5.43
N ASN A 22 7.10 8.25 4.48
CA ASN A 22 7.90 9.35 3.97
C ASN A 22 8.37 10.32 5.08
N GLU A 23 7.46 10.75 5.97
CA GLU A 23 7.82 11.59 7.11
C GLU A 23 8.71 10.86 8.12
N SER A 24 8.58 9.55 8.26
CA SER A 24 9.44 8.73 9.10
C SER A 24 10.86 8.63 8.54
N ILE A 25 11.00 8.39 7.23
CA ILE A 25 12.29 8.39 6.50
C ILE A 25 12.97 9.75 6.66
N ARG A 26 12.24 10.86 6.43
CA ARG A 26 12.78 12.22 6.56
C ARG A 26 13.33 12.49 7.96
N ARG A 27 12.60 12.11 9.01
CA ARG A 27 13.03 12.30 10.41
C ARG A 27 14.22 11.40 10.76
N LYS A 28 14.28 10.17 10.25
CA LYS A 28 15.40 9.22 10.48
C LYS A 28 16.69 9.72 9.86
N ARG A 29 16.64 10.14 8.59
CA ARG A 29 17.77 10.81 7.92
C ARG A 29 18.27 12.02 8.69
N LYS A 30 17.35 12.87 9.17
CA LYS A 30 17.73 14.05 9.98
C LYS A 30 18.42 13.68 11.30
N ARG A 31 18.11 12.53 11.90
CA ARG A 31 18.74 12.03 13.13
C ARG A 31 20.06 11.29 12.88
N GLY A 32 20.44 11.05 11.62
CA GLY A 32 21.61 10.23 11.29
C GLY A 32 21.42 8.76 11.63
N GLU A 33 20.20 8.24 11.51
CA GLU A 33 19.95 6.80 11.62
C GLU A 33 20.64 6.05 10.47
N ASP A 34 20.91 4.76 10.68
CA ASP A 34 21.67 3.96 9.72
C ASP A 34 20.88 3.69 8.42
N GLU A 35 21.62 3.52 7.33
CA GLU A 35 21.04 3.31 5.99
C GLU A 35 20.27 1.98 5.88
N GLU A 36 20.58 0.95 6.67
CA GLU A 36 19.84 -0.30 6.67
C GLU A 36 18.42 -0.10 7.23
N THR A 37 18.30 0.65 8.33
CA THR A 37 17.00 1.01 8.89
C THR A 37 16.22 1.91 7.93
N ILE A 38 16.87 2.89 7.31
CA ILE A 38 16.23 3.75 6.30
C ILE A 38 15.74 2.91 5.10
N ALA A 39 16.54 1.95 4.62
CA ALA A 39 16.17 1.06 3.52
C ALA A 39 14.91 0.23 3.83
N LYS A 40 14.78 -0.29 5.06
CA LYS A 40 13.56 -1.02 5.49
C LYS A 40 12.31 -0.13 5.41
N TRP A 41 12.43 1.15 5.76
CA TRP A 41 11.32 2.09 5.66
C TRP A 41 10.97 2.47 4.22
N ILE A 42 11.97 2.53 3.34
CA ILE A 42 11.77 2.70 1.90
C ILE A 42 10.98 1.52 1.33
N VAL A 43 11.41 0.29 1.63
CA VAL A 43 10.72 -0.94 1.21
C VAL A 43 9.27 -0.96 1.72
N TYR A 44 9.04 -0.66 3.00
CA TYR A 44 7.69 -0.57 3.55
C TYR A 44 6.82 0.44 2.80
N ARG A 45 7.35 1.64 2.52
CA ARG A 45 6.63 2.67 1.76
C ARG A 45 6.24 2.17 0.38
N ASP A 46 7.19 1.60 -0.37
CA ASP A 46 6.99 1.22 -1.78
C ASP A 46 5.94 0.13 -1.93
N PHE A 47 5.99 -0.91 -1.09
CA PHE A 47 4.96 -1.96 -1.08
C PHE A 47 3.60 -1.44 -0.61
N THR A 48 3.57 -0.49 0.33
CA THR A 48 2.30 0.12 0.78
C THR A 48 1.68 1.00 -0.31
N GLU A 49 2.51 1.71 -1.08
CA GLU A 49 2.07 2.50 -2.23
C GLU A 49 1.49 1.61 -3.32
N HIS A 50 2.18 0.52 -3.66
CA HIS A 50 1.68 -0.48 -4.60
C HIS A 50 0.34 -1.08 -4.15
N ALA A 51 0.22 -1.51 -2.89
CA ALA A 51 -1.05 -2.02 -2.36
C ALA A 51 -2.17 -0.97 -2.40
N ALA A 52 -1.86 0.32 -2.22
CA ALA A 52 -2.86 1.38 -2.35
C ALA A 52 -3.36 1.53 -3.80
N GLU A 53 -2.50 1.30 -4.78
CA GLU A 53 -2.85 1.29 -6.21
C GLU A 53 -3.74 0.09 -6.55
N GLU A 54 -3.39 -1.12 -6.11
CA GLU A 54 -4.20 -2.34 -6.31
C GLU A 54 -5.58 -2.21 -5.65
N VAL A 55 -5.65 -1.66 -4.43
CA VAL A 55 -6.95 -1.34 -3.80
C VAL A 55 -7.71 -0.34 -4.65
N ALA A 56 -7.08 0.75 -5.12
CA ALA A 56 -7.76 1.77 -5.93
C ALA A 56 -8.27 1.22 -7.29
N ALA A 57 -7.54 0.27 -7.88
CA ALA A 57 -7.90 -0.40 -9.13
C ALA A 57 -9.03 -1.42 -8.96
N GLY A 58 -9.23 -1.94 -7.74
CA GLY A 58 -10.22 -2.98 -7.44
C GLY A 58 -9.64 -4.39 -7.50
N ASP A 59 -8.35 -4.55 -7.79
CA ASP A 59 -7.66 -5.85 -7.87
C ASP A 59 -7.73 -6.61 -6.53
N LEU A 60 -7.92 -5.91 -5.41
CA LEU A 60 -8.05 -6.47 -4.07
C LEU A 60 -9.49 -6.47 -3.53
N ASP A 61 -10.51 -6.30 -4.38
CA ASP A 61 -11.91 -6.22 -3.92
C ASP A 61 -12.34 -7.47 -3.14
N SER A 62 -11.90 -8.68 -3.54
CA SER A 62 -12.22 -9.92 -2.81
C SER A 62 -11.66 -9.93 -1.38
N TRP A 63 -10.60 -9.16 -1.11
CA TRP A 63 -9.98 -9.05 0.21
C TRP A 63 -10.77 -8.14 1.15
N LEU A 64 -11.66 -7.31 0.61
CA LEU A 64 -12.46 -6.33 1.35
C LEU A 64 -13.88 -6.84 1.67
N GLU A 65 -14.23 -8.02 1.16
CA GLU A 65 -15.54 -8.65 1.37
C GLU A 65 -15.45 -9.81 2.38
N ASP A 66 -16.58 -10.23 2.95
CA ASP A 66 -16.65 -11.28 3.97
C ASP A 66 -16.42 -12.71 3.42
N GLY A 67 -16.05 -12.84 2.15
CA GLY A 67 -15.95 -14.09 1.39
C GLY A 67 -14.53 -14.67 1.31
N PRO A 68 -14.34 -15.74 0.50
CA PRO A 68 -13.00 -16.23 0.20
C PRO A 68 -12.20 -15.16 -0.53
N VAL A 69 -10.91 -15.10 -0.21
CA VAL A 69 -9.95 -14.21 -0.86
C VAL A 69 -9.48 -14.86 -2.16
N ASP A 70 -9.49 -14.08 -3.24
CA ASP A 70 -8.83 -14.45 -4.48
C ASP A 70 -7.35 -14.05 -4.43
N PHE A 71 -6.48 -14.99 -4.80
CA PHE A 71 -5.04 -14.80 -4.89
C PHE A 71 -4.54 -14.94 -6.32
N GLU A 72 -5.44 -15.22 -7.28
CA GLU A 72 -5.06 -15.22 -8.68
C GLU A 72 -4.74 -13.77 -9.10
N PRO A 73 -3.59 -13.55 -9.76
CA PRO A 73 -3.26 -12.22 -10.26
C PRO A 73 -4.30 -11.83 -11.31
N ASP A 74 -4.93 -10.68 -11.15
CA ASP A 74 -5.65 -10.06 -12.27
C ASP A 74 -4.59 -9.80 -13.36
N ASP A 75 -4.82 -10.31 -14.57
CA ASP A 75 -3.87 -10.36 -15.71
C ASP A 75 -3.50 -8.95 -16.25
N GLN A 76 -3.05 -8.03 -15.39
CA GLN A 76 -2.65 -6.67 -15.76
C GLN A 76 -1.18 -6.57 -16.20
N ASP A 77 -0.36 -7.61 -16.02
CA ASP A 77 1.02 -7.68 -16.53
C ASP A 77 1.13 -8.44 -17.86
N SER A 78 0.16 -8.19 -18.75
CA SER A 78 0.28 -8.52 -20.17
C SER A 78 0.53 -7.25 -21.01
N GLY A 79 1.58 -6.52 -20.64
CA GLY A 79 2.33 -5.67 -21.58
C GLY A 79 2.41 -4.18 -21.24
N LYS A 80 3.61 -3.74 -20.84
CA LYS A 80 4.46 -2.86 -21.67
C LYS A 80 5.89 -2.75 -21.14
#